data_AF-A0A7J9WBQ6-F1
#
_entry.id   AF-A0A7J9WBQ6-F1
#
_cell.length_a   1.000
_cell.length_b   1.000
_cell.length_c   1.000
_cell.angle_alpha   90.00
_cell.angle_beta   90.00
_cell.angle_gamma   90.00
#
_symmetry.space_group_name_H-M   'P 1'
#
loop_
_entity.id
_entity.type
_entity.pdbx_description
1 polymer ?
#
loop_
_entity_poly.entity_id
_entity_poly.type
_entity_poly.pdbx_seq_one_letter_code
_entity_poly.pdbx_strand_id
1 'polypeptide(L)'
;MAAPLDDRDADLRTWREQFSDAMAIRKLRPRQSGTCVGVVLKIRLDPGRELAVTVEDGSGKLTALFTGRSNLPGLELGGGLRLTGTLAVDGDGELHMRNPAWAPVAEPYA
;
A
#
# COMPACT_ATOMS: atom_id res chain seq x y z
N MET A 1 -7.62 20.75 -19.90
CA MET A 1 -8.67 20.41 -18.92
C MET A 1 -8.09 19.35 -18.00
N ALA A 2 -7.66 19.73 -16.80
CA ALA A 2 -7.23 18.77 -15.78
C ALA A 2 -8.48 18.25 -15.08
N ALA A 3 -8.69 16.93 -15.07
CA ALA A 3 -9.70 16.34 -14.20
C ALA A 3 -9.35 16.71 -12.74
N PRO A 4 -10.32 17.14 -11.91
CA PRO A 4 -10.01 17.59 -10.55
C PRO A 4 -9.40 16.43 -9.75
N LEU A 5 -8.26 16.68 -9.10
CA LEU A 5 -7.66 15.75 -8.14
C LEU A 5 -8.57 15.42 -6.94
N ASP A 6 -9.69 16.15 -6.78
CA ASP A 6 -10.66 16.00 -5.70
C ASP A 6 -11.42 14.66 -5.70
N ASP A 7 -11.43 13.90 -6.80
CA ASP A 7 -12.19 12.63 -6.87
C ASP A 7 -11.33 11.37 -6.69
N ARG A 8 -9.98 11.45 -6.82
CA ARG A 8 -9.13 10.25 -6.77
C ARG A 8 -9.21 9.53 -5.43
N ASP A 9 -9.18 10.27 -4.31
CA ASP A 9 -9.28 9.63 -3.00
C ASP A 9 -10.66 9.01 -2.78
N ALA A 10 -11.72 9.53 -3.41
CA ALA A 10 -13.05 8.95 -3.36
C ALA A 10 -13.13 7.68 -4.23
N ASP A 11 -12.56 7.70 -5.42
CA ASP A 11 -12.41 6.53 -6.28
C ASP A 11 -11.67 5.40 -5.56
N LEU A 12 -10.53 5.70 -4.93
CA LEU A 12 -9.74 4.70 -4.21
C LEU A 12 -10.49 4.12 -3.01
N ARG A 13 -11.28 4.95 -2.30
CA ARG A 13 -12.13 4.46 -1.21
C ARG A 13 -13.20 3.50 -1.74
N THR A 14 -13.85 3.85 -2.86
CA THR A 14 -14.88 3.03 -3.53
C THR A 14 -14.29 1.73 -4.06
N TRP A 15 -13.14 1.78 -4.72
CA TRP A 15 -12.44 0.60 -5.21
C TRP A 15 -12.01 -0.33 -4.07
N ARG A 16 -11.46 0.21 -2.97
CA ARG A 16 -11.08 -0.60 -1.80
C ARG A 16 -12.26 -1.38 -1.23
N GLU A 17 -13.49 -0.84 -1.28
CA GLU A 17 -14.69 -1.51 -0.74
C GLU A 17 -15.02 -2.83 -1.44
N GLN A 18 -14.44 -3.09 -2.62
CA GLN A 18 -14.54 -4.39 -3.30
C GLN A 18 -13.79 -5.52 -2.57
N PHE A 19 -12.90 -5.18 -1.63
CA PHE A 19 -12.07 -6.13 -0.87
C PHE A 19 -12.58 -6.22 0.57
N SER A 20 -13.47 -7.18 0.84
CA SER A 20 -14.18 -7.32 2.13
C SER A 20 -13.27 -7.55 3.34
N ASP A 21 -12.05 -8.04 3.12
CA ASP A 21 -11.06 -8.30 4.17
C ASP A 21 -10.01 -7.18 4.31
N ALA A 22 -10.09 -6.13 3.49
CA ALA A 22 -9.20 -4.98 3.55
C ALA A 22 -9.75 -3.89 4.47
N MET A 23 -8.91 -3.43 5.39
CA MET A 23 -9.17 -2.26 6.21
C MET A 23 -8.66 -1.00 5.55
N ALA A 24 -9.36 0.12 5.80
CA ALA A 24 -8.86 1.44 5.46
C ALA A 24 -7.51 1.69 6.16
N ILE A 25 -6.52 2.20 5.45
CA ILE A 25 -5.16 2.41 5.99
C ILE A 25 -5.20 3.25 7.28
N ARG A 26 -6.01 4.32 7.34
CA ARG A 26 -6.20 5.14 8.56
C ARG A 26 -6.75 4.39 9.78
N LYS A 27 -7.42 3.25 9.56
CA LYS A 27 -7.98 2.41 10.62
C LYS A 27 -6.99 1.35 11.11
N LEU A 28 -5.90 1.13 10.39
CA LEU A 28 -4.83 0.24 10.85
C LEU A 28 -4.19 0.80 12.12
N ARG A 29 -3.65 -0.10 12.95
CA ARG A 29 -3.07 0.24 14.24
C ARG A 29 -1.71 -0.41 14.40
N PRO A 30 -0.72 0.28 14.98
CA PRO A 30 0.58 -0.30 15.27
C PRO A 30 0.47 -1.57 16.12
N ARG A 31 1.39 -2.51 15.91
CA ARG A 31 1.49 -3.78 16.65
C ARG A 31 0.29 -4.71 16.48
N GLN A 32 -0.54 -4.48 15.47
CA GLN A 32 -1.64 -5.37 15.09
C GLN A 32 -1.39 -5.94 13.69
N SER A 33 -1.85 -7.15 13.45
CA SER A 33 -1.92 -7.68 12.09
C SER A 33 -3.13 -7.06 11.38
N GLY A 34 -2.95 -6.68 10.12
CA GLY A 34 -4.03 -6.13 9.31
C GLY A 34 -3.80 -6.38 7.83
N THR A 35 -4.88 -6.31 7.07
CA THR A 35 -4.87 -6.36 5.61
C THR A 35 -5.31 -5.01 5.08
N CYS A 36 -4.63 -4.49 4.06
CA CYS A 36 -5.07 -3.32 3.30
C CYS A 36 -4.83 -3.53 1.81
N VAL A 37 -5.58 -2.77 1.02
CA VAL A 37 -5.46 -2.74 -0.43
C VAL A 37 -5.30 -1.27 -0.84
N GLY A 38 -4.33 -1.01 -1.71
CA GLY A 38 -4.00 0.35 -2.15
C GLY A 38 -3.31 0.35 -3.50
N VAL A 39 -3.26 1.51 -4.13
CA VAL A 39 -2.51 1.75 -5.36
C VAL A 39 -1.05 2.03 -5.03
N VAL A 40 -0.13 1.43 -5.76
CA VAL A 40 1.31 1.66 -5.61
C VAL A 40 1.65 3.08 -6.07
N LEU A 41 1.99 3.95 -5.11
CA LEU A 41 2.40 5.32 -5.36
C LEU A 41 3.89 5.47 -5.64
N LYS A 42 4.70 4.63 -5.00
CA LYS A 42 6.15 4.79 -4.98
C LYS A 42 6.83 3.46 -4.73
N ILE A 43 7.89 3.22 -5.49
CA ILE A 43 8.81 2.10 -5.29
C ILE A 43 10.20 2.72 -5.10
N ARG A 44 10.88 2.37 -4.00
CA ARG A 44 12.24 2.80 -3.70
C ARG A 44 13.09 1.57 -3.41
N LEU A 45 14.19 1.40 -4.13
CA LEU A 45 15.19 0.39 -3.84
C LEU A 45 16.35 1.05 -3.09
N ASP A 46 16.64 0.60 -1.87
CA ASP A 46 17.89 0.90 -1.15
C ASP A 46 18.83 -0.31 -1.27
N PRO A 47 19.85 -0.25 -2.14
CA PRO A 47 20.73 -1.38 -2.42
C PRO A 47 21.36 -1.98 -1.15
N GLY A 48 21.17 -3.30 -0.95
CA GLY A 48 21.71 -4.01 0.21
C GLY A 48 20.92 -3.83 1.51
N ARG A 49 19.81 -3.07 1.50
CA ARG A 49 18.93 -2.88 2.66
C ARG A 49 17.53 -3.42 2.41
N GLU A 50 16.74 -2.72 1.62
CA GLU A 50 15.32 -3.02 1.44
C GLU A 50 14.74 -2.43 0.16
N LEU A 51 13.72 -3.10 -0.36
CA LEU A 51 12.80 -2.56 -1.35
C LEU A 51 11.56 -2.04 -0.62
N ALA A 52 11.33 -0.74 -0.70
CA ALA A 52 10.21 -0.06 -0.07
C ALA A 52 9.12 0.27 -1.10
N VAL A 53 7.87 -0.04 -0.76
CA VAL A 53 6.70 0.14 -1.61
C VAL A 53 5.65 0.90 -0.84
N THR A 54 5.31 2.11 -1.26
CA THR A 54 4.26 2.91 -0.63
C THR A 54 2.96 2.76 -1.41
N VAL A 55 1.88 2.41 -0.71
CA VAL A 55 0.53 2.32 -1.26
C VAL A 55 -0.39 3.38 -0.64
N GLU A 56 -1.47 3.70 -1.34
CA GLU A 56 -2.53 4.61 -0.89
C GLU A 56 -3.92 4.07 -1.25
N ASP A 57 -4.88 4.27 -0.34
CA ASP A 57 -6.25 3.76 -0.48
C ASP A 57 -7.32 4.87 -0.40
N GLY A 58 -6.91 6.13 -0.59
CA GLY A 58 -7.74 7.32 -0.42
C GLY A 58 -8.12 7.64 1.03
N SER A 59 -7.60 6.90 2.00
CA SER A 59 -7.75 7.19 3.44
C SER A 59 -6.42 7.47 4.15
N GLY A 60 -5.31 7.04 3.57
CA GLY A 60 -3.97 7.26 4.06
C GLY A 60 -2.94 6.51 3.22
N LYS A 61 -1.68 6.54 3.66
CA LYS A 61 -0.55 5.88 3.02
C LYS A 61 0.07 4.85 3.95
N LEU A 62 0.60 3.79 3.38
CA LEU A 62 1.31 2.74 4.10
C LEU A 62 2.51 2.28 3.29
N THR A 63 3.65 2.08 3.96
CA THR A 63 4.86 1.59 3.30
C THR A 63 5.14 0.13 3.67
N ALA A 64 5.24 -0.75 2.67
CA ALA A 64 5.75 -2.10 2.85
C ALA A 64 7.27 -2.12 2.61
N LEU A 65 8.02 -2.65 3.57
CA LEU A 65 9.48 -2.79 3.52
C LEU A 65 9.85 -4.25 3.32
N PHE A 66 10.48 -4.57 2.20
CA PHE A 66 10.91 -5.92 1.85
C PHE A 66 12.43 -6.01 1.96
N THR A 67 12.92 -6.68 3.00
CA THR A 67 14.35 -6.92 3.22
C THR A 67 14.82 -8.15 2.47
N GLY A 68 16.01 -8.12 1.88
CA GLY A 68 16.59 -9.27 1.18
C GLY A 68 15.93 -9.62 -0.17
N ARG A 69 15.02 -8.75 -0.66
CA ARG A 69 14.43 -8.87 -1.99
C ARG A 69 14.88 -7.69 -2.85
N SER A 70 15.46 -7.99 -4.01
CA SER A 70 15.82 -6.99 -5.02
C SER A 70 14.72 -6.78 -6.06
N ASN A 71 13.73 -7.66 -6.11
CA ASN A 71 12.61 -7.60 -7.06
C ASN A 71 11.32 -8.19 -6.44
N LEU A 72 10.17 -7.69 -6.89
CA LEU A 72 8.82 -8.18 -6.58
C LEU A 72 8.04 -8.31 -7.91
N PRO A 73 7.98 -9.51 -8.51
CA PRO A 73 7.35 -9.70 -9.83
C PRO A 73 5.87 -9.31 -9.86
N GLY A 74 5.46 -8.44 -10.79
CA GLY A 74 4.07 -7.97 -10.88
C GLY A 74 3.74 -6.80 -9.94
N LEU A 75 4.76 -6.23 -9.28
CA LEU A 75 4.64 -4.93 -8.63
C LEU A 75 4.89 -3.83 -9.66
N GLU A 76 3.88 -3.00 -9.92
CA GLU A 76 3.95 -1.90 -10.88
C GLU A 76 3.48 -0.59 -10.24
N LEU A 77 4.08 0.53 -10.64
CA LEU A 77 3.59 1.86 -10.25
C LEU A 77 2.19 2.07 -10.84
N GLY A 78 1.25 2.56 -10.02
CA GLY A 78 -0.16 2.70 -10.40
C GLY A 78 -0.98 1.43 -10.26
N GLY A 79 -0.34 0.26 -10.16
CA GLY A 79 -1.02 -1.02 -9.97
C GLY A 79 -1.67 -1.17 -8.60
N GLY A 80 -2.69 -2.03 -8.52
CA GLY A 80 -3.34 -2.41 -7.27
C GLY A 80 -2.50 -3.44 -6.49
N LEU A 81 -2.29 -3.20 -5.20
CA LEU A 81 -1.54 -4.08 -4.33
C LEU A 81 -2.29 -4.36 -3.04
N ARG A 82 -2.43 -5.65 -2.72
CA ARG A 82 -2.89 -6.13 -1.42
C ARG A 82 -1.69 -6.44 -0.53
N LEU A 83 -1.76 -5.99 0.73
CA LEU A 83 -0.75 -6.21 1.76
C LEU A 83 -1.41 -6.77 3.02
N THR A 84 -0.81 -7.81 3.59
CA THR A 84 -1.21 -8.38 4.88
C THR A 84 0.02 -8.58 5.75
N GLY A 85 0.02 -8.01 6.94
CA GLY A 85 1.17 -8.09 7.84
C GLY A 85 0.95 -7.35 9.15
N THR A 86 1.98 -7.37 9.98
CA THR A 86 1.98 -6.64 11.26
C THR A 86 2.44 -5.21 11.04
N LEU A 87 1.65 -4.27 11.55
CA LEU A 87 1.92 -2.84 11.45
C LEU A 87 2.98 -2.42 12.46
N ALA A 88 3.88 -1.55 12.01
CA ALA A 88 4.84 -0.85 12.83
C ALA A 88 4.81 0.65 12.48
N VAL A 89 5.47 1.43 13.30
CA VAL A 89 5.63 2.87 13.12
C VAL A 89 7.13 3.13 13.08
N ASP A 90 7.59 3.90 12.11
CA ASP A 90 9.00 4.29 12.04
C ASP A 90 9.32 5.46 12.98
N GLY A 91 10.55 5.99 12.90
CA GLY A 91 10.97 7.12 13.74
C GLY A 91 10.20 8.43 13.47
N ASP A 92 9.58 8.55 12.30
CA ASP A 92 8.85 9.74 11.84
C ASP A 92 7.35 9.64 12.10
N GLY A 93 6.86 8.51 12.62
CA GLY A 93 5.44 8.32 12.90
C GLY A 93 4.65 7.65 11.76
N GLU A 94 5.32 7.25 10.68
CA GLU A 94 4.67 6.68 9.49
C GLU A 94 4.42 5.17 9.65
N LEU A 95 3.24 4.74 9.20
CA LEU A 95 2.84 3.34 9.25
C LEU A 95 3.58 2.53 8.18
N HIS A 96 4.18 1.43 8.62
CA HIS A 96 4.82 0.48 7.72
C HIS A 96 4.55 -0.97 8.10
N MET A 97 4.71 -1.87 7.13
CA MET A 97 4.77 -3.31 7.34
C MET A 97 6.15 -3.81 6.92
N ARG A 98 6.79 -4.64 7.75
CA ARG A 98 8.04 -5.30 7.37
C ARG A 98 7.76 -6.71 6.88
N ASN A 99 8.27 -7.04 5.69
CA ASN A 99 8.08 -8.29 4.98
C ASN A 99 6.63 -8.81 4.99
N PRO A 100 5.63 -7.99 4.64
CA PRO A 100 4.24 -8.45 4.59
C PRO A 100 4.05 -9.52 3.50
N ALA A 101 3.00 -10.31 3.66
CA ALA A 101 2.43 -11.04 2.53
C ALA A 101 1.83 -10.03 1.55
N TRP A 102 1.96 -10.28 0.26
CA TRP A 102 1.50 -9.38 -0.79
C TRP A 102 0.97 -10.15 -1.99
N ALA A 103 0.05 -9.51 -2.71
CA ALA A 103 -0.45 -9.99 -4.00
C ALA A 103 -0.90 -8.80 -4.87
N PRO A 104 -0.60 -8.80 -6.17
CA PRO A 104 -1.21 -7.85 -7.10
C PRO A 104 -2.73 -8.09 -7.16
N VAL A 105 -3.49 -7.02 -7.33
CA VAL A 105 -4.95 -7.05 -7.51
C VAL A 105 -5.34 -6.16 -8.68
N ALA A 106 -6.56 -6.31 -9.19
CA ALA A 106 -7.07 -5.46 -10.26
C ALA A 106 -6.97 -3.98 -9.87
N GLU A 107 -6.36 -3.18 -10.75
CA GLU A 107 -6.18 -1.74 -10.54
C GLU A 107 -7.53 -0.99 -10.60
N PRO A 108 -7.66 0.16 -9.92
CA PRO A 108 -8.93 0.88 -9.81
C PRO A 108 -9.46 1.44 -11.13
N TYR A 109 -8.63 1.55 -12.16
CA TYR A 109 -8.96 2.20 -13.44
C TYR A 109 -8.83 1.28 -14.65
N ALA A 110 -8.78 -0.04 -14.42
CA ALA A 110 -8.80 -1.05 -15.48
C ALA A 110 -10.19 -1.25 -16.10
#